data_AF-A0A3M6ZUQ2-F1
#
_entry.id   AF-A0A3M6ZUQ2-F1
#
_cell.length_a   1.000
_cell.length_b   1.000
_cell.length_c   1.000
_cell.angle_alpha   90.00
_cell.angle_beta   90.00
_cell.angle_gamma   90.00
#
_symmetry.space_group_name_H-M   'P 1'
#
loop_
_entity.id
_entity.type
_entity.pdbx_description
1 polymer ?
#
loop_
_entity_poly.entity_id
_entity_poly.type
_entity_poly.pdbx_seq_one_letter_code
_entity_poly.pdbx_strand_id
1 'polypeptide(L)'
;MEAACEPGRFKEGSENTVTLRSRLESEEDDDDDDDDDDDDAEGCDDPEAINVLMYHLYHPSTKYRHMDNSGKGMTLVLHVRVFAAADKYGLKGLQLQALDFAHEIMNQRNPDGELLNQMNEALKPIYTETPETAISMRRSMNSVLWRNNGELLQSPLFQATIKAIPELAYELLLTKATEDFDKSMPPYCGCSDVDNSIFKCQDCGARKQLCRRHEREWNGGDDWCDMCDTGETKRLLHAWDGAAKS
;
A
#
# COMPACT_ATOMS: atom_id res chain seq x y z
N MET A 1 17.92 -17.10 -27.69
CA MET A 1 18.69 -17.38 -26.47
C MET A 1 17.88 -16.80 -25.33
N GLU A 2 17.52 -17.66 -24.38
CA GLU A 2 16.52 -17.41 -23.35
C GLU A 2 16.96 -16.29 -22.39
N ALA A 3 16.16 -15.23 -22.29
CA ALA A 3 16.38 -14.09 -21.40
C ALA A 3 16.40 -14.46 -19.89
N ALA A 4 16.10 -15.71 -19.56
CA ALA A 4 16.11 -16.24 -18.20
C ALA A 4 17.53 -16.51 -17.66
N CYS A 5 18.54 -16.69 -18.53
CA CYS A 5 19.89 -17.10 -18.13
C CYS A 5 20.90 -15.92 -18.04
N GLU A 6 20.43 -14.68 -17.99
CA GLU A 6 21.34 -13.52 -17.87
C GLU A 6 21.88 -13.39 -16.43
N PRO A 7 23.21 -13.34 -16.22
CA PRO A 7 23.80 -13.19 -14.89
C PRO A 7 23.35 -11.93 -14.15
N GLY A 8 23.04 -12.05 -12.86
CA GLY A 8 22.69 -10.93 -11.98
C GLY A 8 21.21 -10.54 -11.96
N ARG A 9 20.34 -11.30 -12.65
CA ARG A 9 18.89 -11.04 -12.67
C ARG A 9 18.13 -11.63 -11.47
N PHE A 10 18.75 -12.54 -10.70
CA PHE A 10 18.17 -13.18 -9.53
C PHE A 10 19.07 -13.04 -8.30
N LYS A 11 18.45 -12.82 -7.13
CA LYS A 11 19.16 -12.70 -5.86
C LYS A 11 19.67 -14.04 -5.33
N GLU A 12 18.94 -15.14 -5.58
CA GLU A 12 19.38 -16.51 -5.27
C GLU A 12 20.32 -17.12 -6.33
N GLY A 13 20.53 -16.43 -7.46
CA GLY A 13 21.27 -16.94 -8.62
C GLY A 13 22.80 -17.01 -8.48
N SER A 14 23.36 -16.97 -7.26
CA SER A 14 24.78 -17.32 -7.06
C SER A 14 25.02 -18.82 -7.24
N GLU A 15 23.97 -19.62 -7.07
CA GLU A 15 23.93 -21.06 -7.36
C GLU A 15 22.96 -21.30 -8.53
N ASN A 16 23.22 -22.29 -9.37
CA ASN A 16 22.36 -22.62 -10.53
C ASN A 16 21.00 -23.26 -10.13
N THR A 17 20.55 -23.02 -8.90
CA THR A 17 19.42 -23.70 -8.26
C THR A 17 18.56 -22.68 -7.52
N VAL A 18 17.25 -22.76 -7.67
CA VAL A 18 16.26 -21.97 -6.92
C VAL A 18 15.50 -22.93 -6.01
N THR A 19 15.33 -22.59 -4.74
CA THR A 19 14.61 -23.43 -3.78
C THR A 19 13.22 -22.86 -3.55
N LEU A 20 12.20 -23.53 -4.08
CA LEU A 20 10.79 -23.18 -3.83
C LEU A 20 10.31 -23.94 -2.59
N ARG A 21 9.71 -23.24 -1.63
CA ARG A 21 9.09 -23.88 -0.45
C ARG A 21 7.58 -23.98 -0.64
N SER A 22 7.05 -25.18 -0.57
CA SER A 22 5.61 -25.44 -0.74
C SER A 22 4.86 -25.20 0.56
N ARG A 23 3.70 -24.54 0.46
CA ARG A 23 2.78 -24.32 1.58
C ARG A 23 2.08 -25.60 2.08
N LEU A 24 2.12 -26.68 1.30
CA LEU A 24 1.42 -27.94 1.62
C LEU A 24 2.26 -28.93 2.45
N GLU A 25 3.52 -28.61 2.73
CA GLU A 25 4.45 -29.52 3.41
C GLU A 25 4.53 -29.30 4.93
N SER A 26 3.69 -28.43 5.51
CA SER A 26 3.68 -28.10 6.95
C SER A 26 2.56 -28.75 7.77
N GLU A 27 1.82 -29.73 7.20
CA GLU A 27 0.69 -30.39 7.89
C GLU A 27 0.91 -31.88 8.22
N GLU A 28 2.09 -32.44 7.94
CA GLU A 28 2.39 -33.85 8.23
C GLU A 28 3.67 -33.96 9.07
N ASP A 29 3.47 -34.07 10.39
CA ASP A 29 4.35 -34.63 11.43
C ASP A 29 4.52 -33.68 12.62
N ASP A 30 3.64 -33.82 13.63
CA ASP A 30 4.01 -34.13 15.02
C ASP A 30 2.79 -33.97 15.96
N ASP A 31 2.21 -35.11 16.33
CA ASP A 31 1.35 -35.26 17.51
C ASP A 31 2.25 -35.15 18.76
N ASP A 32 2.30 -34.01 19.45
CA ASP A 32 2.57 -33.95 20.90
C ASP A 32 2.26 -32.54 21.46
N ASP A 33 1.67 -32.53 22.67
CA ASP A 33 1.07 -31.43 23.41
C ASP A 33 1.98 -30.21 23.73
N ASP A 34 1.28 -29.08 23.92
CA ASP A 34 1.60 -27.87 24.71
C ASP A 34 2.41 -26.70 24.10
N ASP A 35 1.73 -25.54 24.11
CA ASP A 35 2.19 -24.14 24.21
C ASP A 35 2.81 -23.42 22.98
N ASP A 36 2.10 -22.38 22.55
CA ASP A 36 2.56 -21.17 21.84
C ASP A 36 3.64 -21.34 20.75
N ASP A 37 3.24 -21.48 19.48
CA ASP A 37 4.04 -20.96 18.35
C ASP A 37 3.14 -20.61 17.14
N ASP A 38 3.21 -19.34 16.75
CA ASP A 38 2.34 -18.64 15.79
C ASP A 38 3.04 -18.50 14.41
N ASP A 39 3.90 -19.46 14.01
CA ASP A 39 5.00 -19.18 13.05
C ASP A 39 5.22 -20.12 11.83
N ASP A 40 4.29 -21.01 11.43
CA ASP A 40 4.59 -21.98 10.34
C ASP A 40 4.12 -21.62 8.91
N ALA A 41 3.88 -20.34 8.62
CA ALA A 41 3.65 -19.87 7.24
C ALA A 41 4.69 -18.86 6.74
N GLU A 42 5.73 -18.58 7.54
CA GLU A 42 6.74 -17.59 7.19
C GLU A 42 7.75 -18.18 6.19
N GLY A 43 7.50 -17.93 4.90
CA GLY A 43 8.45 -18.23 3.82
C GLY A 43 8.01 -19.25 2.78
N CYS A 44 6.77 -19.76 2.85
CA CYS A 44 6.20 -20.59 1.78
C CYS A 44 5.75 -19.74 0.59
N ASP A 45 6.12 -20.15 -0.61
CA ASP A 45 5.76 -19.42 -1.82
C ASP A 45 4.34 -19.76 -2.28
N ASP A 46 3.56 -18.72 -2.61
CA ASP A 46 2.24 -18.91 -3.19
C ASP A 46 2.34 -19.47 -4.61
N PRO A 47 1.67 -20.59 -4.93
CA PRO A 47 1.82 -21.24 -6.23
C PRO A 47 1.34 -20.38 -7.40
N GLU A 48 0.34 -19.51 -7.21
CA GLU A 48 -0.11 -18.58 -8.23
C GLU A 48 0.90 -17.46 -8.45
N ALA A 49 1.50 -16.93 -7.36
CA ALA A 49 2.57 -15.95 -7.46
C ALA A 49 3.82 -16.52 -8.15
N ILE A 50 4.18 -17.79 -7.87
CA ILE A 50 5.27 -18.49 -8.57
C ILE A 50 4.95 -18.68 -10.05
N ASN A 51 3.71 -19.04 -10.40
CA ASN A 51 3.31 -19.13 -11.81
C ASN A 51 3.46 -17.80 -12.55
N VAL A 52 3.11 -16.68 -11.90
CA VAL A 52 3.34 -15.34 -12.44
C VAL A 52 4.83 -15.03 -12.59
N LEU A 53 5.64 -15.41 -11.60
CA LEU A 53 7.10 -15.30 -11.65
C LEU A 53 7.67 -16.04 -12.87
N MET A 54 7.33 -17.32 -13.02
CA MET A 54 7.76 -18.14 -14.14
C MET A 54 7.32 -17.53 -15.48
N TYR A 55 6.06 -17.10 -15.59
CA TYR A 55 5.58 -16.44 -16.80
C TYR A 55 6.36 -15.17 -17.13
N HIS A 56 6.68 -14.34 -16.13
CA HIS A 56 7.47 -13.12 -16.32
C HIS A 56 8.88 -13.42 -16.85
N LEU A 57 9.48 -14.53 -16.44
CA LEU A 57 10.82 -14.92 -16.91
C LEU A 57 10.82 -15.32 -18.38
N TYR A 58 9.78 -16.01 -18.83
CA TYR A 58 9.60 -16.38 -20.24
C TYR A 58 9.04 -15.24 -21.10
N HIS A 59 8.37 -14.26 -20.50
CA HIS A 59 7.71 -13.14 -21.20
C HIS A 59 8.05 -11.79 -20.55
N PRO A 60 9.34 -11.38 -20.49
CA PRO A 60 9.79 -10.24 -19.69
C PRO A 60 9.22 -8.89 -20.11
N SER A 61 8.76 -8.77 -21.36
CA SER A 61 8.15 -7.56 -21.90
C SER A 61 6.62 -7.52 -21.77
N THR A 62 6.01 -8.60 -21.27
CA THR A 62 4.56 -8.71 -21.17
C THR A 62 4.11 -8.49 -19.73
N LYS A 63 3.07 -7.67 -19.57
CA LYS A 63 2.42 -7.50 -18.26
C LYS A 63 1.72 -8.80 -17.87
N TYR A 64 2.01 -9.32 -16.69
CA TYR A 64 1.47 -10.62 -16.26
C TYR A 64 -0.05 -10.63 -16.06
N ARG A 65 -0.70 -9.46 -15.94
CA ARG A 65 -2.17 -9.34 -15.93
C ARG A 65 -2.82 -9.96 -17.18
N HIS A 66 -2.08 -10.08 -18.29
CA HIS A 66 -2.54 -10.76 -19.50
C HIS A 66 -2.58 -12.30 -19.39
N MET A 67 -2.05 -12.88 -18.30
CA MET A 67 -2.21 -14.31 -18.02
C MET A 67 -3.64 -14.67 -17.59
N ASP A 68 -4.41 -13.69 -17.13
CA ASP A 68 -5.79 -13.94 -16.70
C ASP A 68 -6.70 -14.19 -17.91
N ASN A 69 -6.82 -15.45 -18.27
CA ASN A 69 -7.72 -15.92 -19.32
C ASN A 69 -9.18 -16.02 -18.84
N SER A 70 -9.44 -15.81 -17.54
CA SER A 70 -10.79 -15.91 -16.97
C SER A 70 -11.62 -14.64 -17.15
N GLY A 71 -10.97 -13.50 -17.43
CA GLY A 71 -11.59 -12.20 -17.60
C GLY A 71 -12.11 -11.57 -16.30
N LYS A 72 -11.84 -12.19 -15.13
CA LYS A 72 -12.27 -11.70 -13.81
C LYS A 72 -11.28 -10.72 -13.16
N GLY A 73 -10.09 -10.56 -13.75
CA GLY A 73 -8.99 -9.85 -13.15
C GLY A 73 -8.29 -10.69 -12.07
N MET A 74 -7.00 -10.43 -11.88
CA MET A 74 -6.25 -10.94 -10.73
C MET A 74 -6.69 -10.22 -9.46
N THR A 75 -6.72 -10.94 -8.34
CA THR A 75 -7.13 -10.38 -7.04
C THR A 75 -6.04 -9.50 -6.44
N LEU A 76 -6.42 -8.60 -5.53
CA LEU A 76 -5.46 -7.81 -4.77
C LEU A 76 -4.45 -8.68 -4.01
N VAL A 77 -4.92 -9.77 -3.39
CA VAL A 77 -4.08 -10.74 -2.67
C VAL A 77 -3.00 -11.31 -3.58
N LEU A 78 -3.34 -11.69 -4.81
CA LEU A 78 -2.36 -12.21 -5.76
C LEU A 78 -1.30 -11.15 -6.11
N HIS A 79 -1.70 -9.89 -6.33
CA HIS A 79 -0.72 -8.82 -6.59
C HIS A 79 0.23 -8.59 -5.41
N VAL A 80 -0.26 -8.64 -4.17
CA VAL A 80 0.59 -8.54 -2.97
C VAL A 80 1.58 -9.70 -2.89
N ARG A 81 1.13 -10.92 -3.17
CA ARG A 81 1.99 -12.12 -3.16
C ARG A 81 3.02 -12.13 -4.28
N VAL A 82 2.64 -11.68 -5.47
CA VAL A 82 3.59 -11.48 -6.57
C VAL A 82 4.62 -10.42 -6.19
N PHE A 83 4.24 -9.36 -5.50
CA PHE A 83 5.18 -8.35 -4.99
C PHE A 83 6.18 -8.98 -4.01
N ALA A 84 5.70 -9.72 -3.02
CA ALA A 84 6.53 -10.41 -2.02
C ALA A 84 7.51 -11.39 -2.68
N ALA A 85 7.01 -12.26 -3.56
CA ALA A 85 7.84 -13.23 -4.27
C ALA A 85 8.85 -12.53 -5.20
N ALA A 86 8.44 -11.49 -5.92
CA ALA A 86 9.35 -10.72 -6.78
C ALA A 86 10.47 -10.03 -5.98
N ASP A 87 10.19 -9.56 -4.77
CA ASP A 87 11.21 -9.03 -3.86
C ASP A 87 12.19 -10.13 -3.43
N LYS A 88 11.66 -11.25 -2.92
CA LYS A 88 12.43 -12.43 -2.49
C LYS A 88 13.42 -12.89 -3.56
N TYR A 89 12.96 -13.02 -4.80
CA TYR A 89 13.76 -13.50 -5.93
C TYR A 89 14.55 -12.41 -6.67
N GLY A 90 14.40 -11.13 -6.30
CA GLY A 90 15.15 -10.01 -6.89
C GLY A 90 14.65 -9.54 -8.26
N LEU A 91 13.40 -9.81 -8.60
CA LEU A 91 12.77 -9.43 -9.87
C LEU A 91 12.14 -8.04 -9.79
N LYS A 92 12.98 -7.00 -9.72
CA LYS A 92 12.53 -5.60 -9.54
C LYS A 92 11.49 -5.13 -10.56
N GLY A 93 11.61 -5.56 -11.83
CA GLY A 93 10.64 -5.20 -12.87
C GLY A 93 9.24 -5.80 -12.61
N LEU A 94 9.17 -7.01 -12.06
CA LEU A 94 7.92 -7.66 -11.69
C LEU A 94 7.34 -7.07 -10.40
N GLN A 95 8.21 -6.77 -9.43
CA GLN A 95 7.86 -6.11 -8.17
C GLN A 95 7.14 -4.77 -8.43
N LEU A 96 7.69 -3.92 -9.31
CA LEU A 96 7.08 -2.64 -9.68
C LEU A 96 5.71 -2.83 -10.36
N GLN A 97 5.59 -3.80 -11.27
CA GLN A 97 4.30 -4.09 -11.91
C GLN A 97 3.25 -4.54 -10.89
N ALA A 98 3.62 -5.38 -9.94
CA ALA A 98 2.72 -5.84 -8.89
C ALA A 98 2.28 -4.72 -7.96
N LEU A 99 3.19 -3.82 -7.61
CA LEU A 99 2.87 -2.62 -6.85
C LEU A 99 1.88 -1.71 -7.60
N ASP A 100 2.12 -1.44 -8.89
CA ASP A 100 1.25 -0.60 -9.71
C ASP A 100 -0.18 -1.16 -9.79
N PHE A 101 -0.33 -2.47 -10.00
CA PHE A 101 -1.65 -3.09 -10.04
C PHE A 101 -2.34 -3.13 -8.67
N ALA A 102 -1.60 -3.39 -7.60
CA ALA A 102 -2.14 -3.33 -6.24
C ALA A 102 -2.65 -1.91 -5.92
N HIS A 103 -1.89 -0.87 -6.29
CA HIS A 103 -2.31 0.52 -6.16
C HIS A 103 -3.56 0.83 -7.00
N GLU A 104 -3.63 0.37 -8.25
CA GLU A 104 -4.81 0.56 -9.13
C GLU A 104 -6.08 0.03 -8.46
N ILE A 105 -6.01 -1.16 -7.85
CA ILE A 105 -7.14 -1.80 -7.17
C ILE A 105 -7.49 -1.07 -5.85
N MET A 106 -6.49 -0.78 -5.02
CA MET A 106 -6.71 -0.08 -3.74
C MET A 106 -7.25 1.34 -3.92
N ASN A 107 -6.84 2.03 -5.00
CA ASN A 107 -7.20 3.42 -5.25
C ASN A 107 -8.53 3.61 -5.99
N GLN A 108 -9.32 2.55 -6.19
CA GLN A 108 -10.67 2.70 -6.73
C GLN A 108 -11.54 3.60 -5.84
N ARG A 109 -12.21 4.58 -6.46
CA ARG A 109 -12.94 5.66 -5.76
C ARG A 109 -14.13 5.14 -4.95
N ASN A 110 -14.85 4.16 -5.49
CA ASN A 110 -16.06 3.61 -4.90
C ASN A 110 -15.96 2.08 -4.90
N PRO A 111 -15.25 1.47 -3.92
CA PRO A 111 -15.15 0.03 -3.84
C PRO A 111 -16.51 -0.59 -3.52
N ASP A 112 -16.90 -1.59 -4.29
CA ASP A 112 -18.07 -2.41 -3.99
C ASP A 112 -17.76 -3.44 -2.89
N GLY A 113 -18.76 -4.23 -2.49
CA GLY A 113 -18.59 -5.22 -1.44
C GLY A 113 -17.56 -6.30 -1.76
N GLU A 114 -17.41 -6.67 -3.05
CA GLU A 114 -16.42 -7.66 -3.48
C GLU A 114 -15.01 -7.10 -3.34
N LEU A 115 -14.79 -5.86 -3.78
CA LEU A 115 -13.51 -5.20 -3.64
C LEU A 115 -13.15 -4.94 -2.16
N LEU A 116 -14.12 -4.60 -1.32
CA LEU A 116 -13.88 -4.46 0.13
C LEU A 116 -13.46 -5.79 0.78
N ASN A 117 -14.02 -6.91 0.35
CA ASN A 117 -13.59 -8.23 0.80
C ASN A 117 -12.14 -8.52 0.35
N GLN A 118 -11.79 -8.23 -0.91
CA GLN A 118 -10.42 -8.38 -1.40
C GLN A 118 -9.43 -7.49 -0.63
N MET A 119 -9.82 -6.25 -0.30
CA MET A 119 -9.01 -5.35 0.53
C MET A 119 -8.79 -5.93 1.93
N ASN A 120 -9.83 -6.47 2.55
CA ASN A 120 -9.73 -7.09 3.87
C ASN A 120 -8.83 -8.33 3.85
N GLU A 121 -9.00 -9.21 2.86
CA GLU A 121 -8.16 -10.40 2.69
C GLU A 121 -6.69 -10.05 2.42
N ALA A 122 -6.43 -8.93 1.74
CA ALA A 122 -5.09 -8.46 1.45
C ALA A 122 -4.36 -7.82 2.65
N LEU A 123 -5.06 -7.47 3.74
CA LEU A 123 -4.40 -6.84 4.89
C LEU A 123 -3.33 -7.74 5.50
N LYS A 124 -3.65 -9.00 5.78
CA LYS A 124 -2.68 -9.95 6.35
C LYS A 124 -1.42 -10.06 5.48
N PRO A 125 -1.50 -10.44 4.19
CA PRO A 125 -0.30 -10.58 3.37
C PRO A 125 0.48 -9.26 3.18
N ILE A 126 -0.17 -8.09 3.18
CA ILE A 126 0.55 -6.80 3.11
C ILE A 126 1.47 -6.62 4.32
N TYR A 127 1.03 -7.01 5.51
CA TYR A 127 1.81 -6.79 6.73
C TYR A 127 2.74 -7.95 7.07
N THR A 128 2.39 -9.19 6.71
CA THR A 128 3.16 -10.38 7.10
C THR A 128 4.01 -10.98 5.99
N GLU A 129 3.63 -10.81 4.71
CA GLU A 129 4.33 -11.47 3.59
C GLU A 129 5.23 -10.50 2.80
N THR A 130 4.98 -9.18 2.88
CA THR A 130 5.81 -8.18 2.17
C THR A 130 6.96 -7.66 3.02
N PRO A 131 8.12 -7.31 2.44
CA PRO A 131 9.23 -6.72 3.18
C PRO A 131 8.82 -5.39 3.84
N GLU A 132 9.45 -5.03 4.95
CA GLU A 132 9.24 -3.73 5.64
C GLU A 132 9.41 -2.51 4.71
N THR A 133 10.19 -2.65 3.64
CA THR A 133 10.41 -1.63 2.62
C THR A 133 9.18 -1.39 1.73
N ALA A 134 8.14 -2.21 1.81
CA ALA A 134 6.85 -2.07 1.13
C ALA A 134 5.97 -0.93 1.68
N ILE A 135 6.60 0.14 2.19
CA ILE A 135 5.98 1.31 2.82
C ILE A 135 4.89 1.91 1.94
N SER A 136 5.09 1.96 0.62
CA SER A 136 4.10 2.51 -0.31
C SER A 136 2.80 1.70 -0.29
N MET A 137 2.90 0.38 -0.29
CA MET A 137 1.73 -0.52 -0.31
C MET A 137 0.95 -0.42 1.00
N ARG A 138 1.66 -0.46 2.14
CA ARG A 138 1.07 -0.28 3.49
C ARG A 138 0.38 1.08 3.61
N ARG A 139 1.03 2.15 3.12
CA ARG A 139 0.44 3.51 3.11
C ARG A 139 -0.83 3.60 2.26
N SER A 140 -0.84 3.00 1.07
CA SER A 140 -2.04 2.97 0.22
C SER A 140 -3.20 2.24 0.90
N MET A 141 -2.92 1.09 1.54
CA MET A 141 -3.94 0.35 2.28
C MET A 141 -4.45 1.14 3.50
N ASN A 142 -3.56 1.78 4.26
CA ASN A 142 -3.96 2.64 5.38
C ASN A 142 -4.81 3.82 4.91
N SER A 143 -4.47 4.44 3.78
CA SER A 143 -5.28 5.49 3.17
C SER A 143 -6.71 5.01 2.88
N VAL A 144 -6.87 3.80 2.33
CA VAL A 144 -8.18 3.17 2.11
C VAL A 144 -8.96 3.03 3.41
N LEU A 145 -8.33 2.50 4.47
CA LEU A 145 -8.97 2.30 5.77
C LEU A 145 -9.45 3.61 6.40
N TRP A 146 -8.71 4.70 6.19
CA TRP A 146 -9.06 6.03 6.69
C TRP A 146 -10.04 6.81 5.80
N ARG A 147 -10.44 6.27 4.64
CA ARG A 147 -11.48 6.89 3.80
C ARG A 147 -12.79 7.04 4.55
N ASN A 148 -13.59 8.02 4.12
CA ASN A 148 -14.87 8.35 4.73
C ASN A 148 -14.78 8.50 6.26
N ASN A 149 -13.70 9.13 6.74
CA ASN A 149 -13.46 9.35 8.17
C ASN A 149 -13.34 8.06 9.00
N GLY A 150 -12.81 6.99 8.40
CA GLY A 150 -12.57 5.71 9.06
C GLY A 150 -13.82 4.84 9.21
N GLU A 151 -14.83 5.01 8.36
CA GLU A 151 -16.03 4.15 8.37
C GLU A 151 -15.67 2.65 8.25
N LEU A 152 -14.67 2.31 7.43
CA LEU A 152 -14.20 0.93 7.29
C LEU A 152 -13.60 0.38 8.58
N LEU A 153 -12.92 1.21 9.38
CA LEU A 153 -12.39 0.81 10.69
C LEU A 153 -13.50 0.44 11.71
N GLN A 154 -14.73 0.89 11.46
CA GLN A 154 -15.90 0.54 12.28
C GLN A 154 -16.63 -0.71 11.79
N SER A 155 -16.30 -1.20 10.59
CA SER A 155 -16.87 -2.42 10.05
C SER A 155 -16.41 -3.65 10.86
N PRO A 156 -17.32 -4.55 11.28
CA PRO A 156 -16.94 -5.78 11.98
C PRO A 156 -15.91 -6.62 11.23
N LEU A 157 -16.00 -6.62 9.89
CA LEU A 157 -15.08 -7.34 9.00
C LEU A 157 -13.63 -6.88 9.20
N PHE A 158 -13.41 -5.57 9.11
CA PHE A 158 -12.09 -4.97 9.22
C PHE A 158 -11.58 -4.94 10.66
N GLN A 159 -12.46 -4.77 11.66
CA GLN A 159 -12.06 -4.81 13.06
C GLN A 159 -11.45 -6.15 13.48
N ALA A 160 -12.02 -7.26 12.99
CA ALA A 160 -11.46 -8.58 13.26
C ALA A 160 -10.03 -8.68 12.70
N THR A 161 -9.83 -8.26 11.45
CA THR A 161 -8.53 -8.28 10.78
C THR A 161 -7.51 -7.35 11.44
N ILE A 162 -7.89 -6.12 11.82
CA ILE A 162 -7.01 -5.17 12.50
C ILE A 162 -6.55 -5.70 13.86
N LYS A 163 -7.43 -6.35 14.61
CA LYS A 163 -7.07 -6.98 15.89
C LYS A 163 -6.08 -8.12 15.73
N ALA A 164 -6.14 -8.83 14.61
CA ALA A 164 -5.26 -9.94 14.31
C ALA A 164 -3.87 -9.50 13.80
N ILE A 165 -3.67 -8.22 13.46
CA ILE A 165 -2.40 -7.71 12.91
C ILE A 165 -1.90 -6.57 13.80
N PRO A 166 -1.07 -6.87 14.83
CA PRO A 166 -0.59 -5.86 15.78
C PRO A 166 0.14 -4.68 15.12
N GLU A 167 0.93 -4.95 14.08
CA GLU A 167 1.67 -3.91 13.34
C GLU A 167 0.72 -2.91 12.66
N LEU A 168 -0.33 -3.41 12.00
CA LEU A 168 -1.37 -2.57 11.40
C LEU A 168 -2.07 -1.73 12.46
N ALA A 169 -2.46 -2.33 13.60
CA ALA A 169 -3.10 -1.60 14.69
C ALA A 169 -2.19 -0.46 15.22
N TYR A 170 -0.90 -0.73 15.35
CA TYR A 170 0.10 0.27 15.75
C TYR A 170 0.26 1.39 14.69
N GLU A 171 0.37 1.05 13.41
CA GLU A 171 0.48 2.04 12.33
C GLU A 171 -0.77 2.94 12.25
N LEU A 172 -1.97 2.37 12.43
CA LEU A 172 -3.22 3.13 12.47
C LEU A 172 -3.25 4.07 13.68
N LEU A 173 -2.82 3.61 14.86
CA LEU A 173 -2.71 4.45 16.05
C LEU A 173 -1.73 5.60 15.84
N LEU A 174 -0.55 5.32 15.28
CA LEU A 174 0.47 6.32 14.98
C LEU A 174 -0.07 7.35 13.98
N THR A 175 -0.72 6.90 12.92
CA THR A 175 -1.37 7.78 11.93
C THR A 175 -2.36 8.71 12.62
N LYS A 176 -3.25 8.15 13.46
CA LYS A 176 -4.24 8.95 14.19
C LYS A 176 -3.61 9.97 15.14
N ALA A 177 -2.60 9.53 15.89
CA ALA A 177 -1.87 10.40 16.82
C ALA A 177 -1.21 11.54 16.05
N THR A 178 -0.55 11.27 14.93
CA THR A 178 0.08 12.33 14.10
C THR A 178 -0.95 13.28 13.49
N GLU A 179 -2.11 12.80 13.04
CA GLU A 179 -3.20 13.66 12.57
C GLU A 179 -3.77 14.58 13.67
N ASP A 180 -3.80 14.10 14.91
CA ASP A 180 -4.28 14.87 16.06
C ASP A 180 -3.21 15.82 16.61
N PHE A 181 -1.91 15.48 16.50
CA PHE A 181 -0.81 16.41 16.78
C PHE A 181 -0.72 17.53 15.73
N ASP A 182 -0.97 17.24 14.45
CA ASP A 182 -1.06 18.23 13.36
C ASP A 182 -2.27 19.18 13.46
N LYS A 183 -3.27 18.85 14.29
CA LYS A 183 -4.34 19.82 14.62
C LYS A 183 -3.87 20.87 15.62
N SER A 184 -2.80 20.62 16.38
CA SER A 184 -2.29 21.54 17.39
C SER A 184 -1.16 22.43 16.88
N MET A 185 -0.49 22.03 15.79
CA MET A 185 0.64 22.78 15.24
C MET A 185 0.56 22.77 13.71
N PRO A 186 0.28 23.91 13.06
CA PRO A 186 0.13 23.94 11.61
C PRO A 186 1.47 23.65 10.88
N PRO A 187 1.47 22.83 9.81
CA PRO A 187 2.69 22.52 9.05
C PRO A 187 3.29 23.78 8.39
N TYR A 188 4.44 24.19 8.90
CA TYR A 188 5.17 25.40 8.52
C TYR A 188 5.55 25.42 7.02
N CYS A 189 5.23 26.49 6.28
CA CYS A 189 5.57 26.61 4.85
C CYS A 189 7.09 26.77 4.57
N GLY A 190 7.94 26.76 5.60
CA GLY A 190 9.37 27.09 5.49
C GLY A 190 9.66 28.59 5.41
N CYS A 191 8.61 29.41 5.38
CA CYS A 191 8.65 30.86 5.28
C CYS A 191 8.27 31.47 6.63
N SER A 192 8.94 32.56 7.03
CA SER A 192 8.63 33.28 8.27
C SER A 192 7.25 33.96 8.30
N ASP A 193 6.43 33.74 7.27
CA ASP A 193 5.07 34.26 7.18
C ASP A 193 4.12 33.42 8.05
N VAL A 194 3.48 34.07 9.01
CA VAL A 194 2.51 33.46 9.94
C VAL A 194 1.10 33.35 9.36
N ASP A 195 0.84 34.02 8.23
CA ASP A 195 -0.46 34.06 7.56
C ASP A 195 -0.62 32.89 6.59
N ASN A 196 -1.27 31.82 7.05
CA ASN A 196 -1.32 30.57 6.32
C ASN A 196 -2.74 30.08 6.05
N SER A 197 -3.01 29.70 4.81
CA SER A 197 -4.21 28.96 4.39
C SER A 197 -3.97 27.45 4.49
N ILE A 198 -4.99 26.68 4.88
CA ILE A 198 -4.91 25.22 4.96
C ILE A 198 -5.78 24.62 3.85
N PHE A 199 -5.21 23.68 3.11
CA PHE A 199 -5.84 22.89 2.07
C PHE A 199 -5.91 21.43 2.49
N LYS A 200 -6.95 20.73 2.06
CA LYS A 200 -7.14 19.29 2.28
C LYS A 200 -7.56 18.63 0.98
N CYS A 201 -6.83 17.61 0.58
CA CYS A 201 -7.24 16.73 -0.50
C CYS A 201 -8.54 16.00 -0.16
N GLN A 202 -9.46 15.98 -1.12
CA GLN A 202 -10.72 15.26 -0.97
C GLN A 202 -10.56 13.74 -1.08
N ASP A 203 -9.55 13.24 -1.80
CA ASP A 203 -9.37 11.80 -2.05
C ASP A 203 -8.39 11.15 -1.05
N CYS A 204 -7.23 11.77 -0.85
CA CYS A 204 -6.15 11.25 -0.01
C CYS A 204 -6.23 11.77 1.44
N GLY A 205 -7.07 12.78 1.71
CA GLY A 205 -7.16 13.43 3.03
C GLY A 205 -5.94 14.27 3.43
N ALA A 206 -4.83 14.21 2.67
CA ALA A 206 -3.61 14.94 2.97
C ALA A 206 -3.87 16.45 3.03
N ARG A 207 -3.16 17.11 3.95
CA ARG A 207 -3.28 18.55 4.17
C ARG A 207 -2.00 19.26 3.76
N LYS A 208 -2.17 20.44 3.18
CA LYS A 208 -1.07 21.32 2.78
C LYS A 208 -1.36 22.70 3.33
N GLN A 209 -0.35 23.35 3.90
CA GLN A 209 -0.47 24.71 4.36
C GLN A 209 0.40 25.61 3.48
N LEU A 210 -0.18 26.71 3.02
CA LEU A 210 0.51 27.69 2.18
C LEU A 210 0.41 29.06 2.83
N CYS A 211 1.51 29.79 2.93
CA CYS A 211 1.43 31.20 3.26
C CYS A 211 0.77 31.98 2.13
N ARG A 212 0.27 33.19 2.41
CA ARG A 212 -0.32 34.08 1.38
C ARG A 212 0.55 34.31 0.15
N ARG A 213 1.87 34.23 0.29
CA ARG A 213 2.78 34.36 -0.84
C ARG A 213 2.73 33.11 -1.71
N HIS A 214 2.95 31.94 -1.12
CA HIS A 214 2.93 30.68 -1.85
C HIS A 214 1.53 30.31 -2.34
N GLU A 215 0.46 30.75 -1.66
CA GLU A 215 -0.90 30.63 -2.15
C GLU A 215 -1.18 31.46 -3.41
N ARG A 216 -0.45 32.56 -3.62
CA ARG A 216 -0.56 33.37 -4.85
C ARG A 216 0.29 32.83 -5.99
N GLU A 217 1.45 32.27 -5.67
CA GLU A 217 2.33 31.60 -6.64
C GLU A 217 1.75 30.25 -7.08
N TRP A 218 1.02 29.59 -6.18
CA TRP A 218 0.14 28.48 -6.48
C TRP A 218 -1.10 29.07 -7.17
N ASN A 219 -1.16 29.02 -8.51
CA ASN A 219 -2.17 29.68 -9.34
C ASN A 219 -3.61 29.16 -9.13
N GLY A 220 -4.17 29.28 -7.92
CA GLY A 220 -5.56 28.96 -7.63
C GLY A 220 -6.01 27.54 -7.96
N GLY A 221 -5.10 26.56 -8.09
CA GLY A 221 -5.48 25.18 -8.41
C GLY A 221 -4.57 24.53 -9.45
N ASP A 222 -3.40 24.06 -9.02
CA ASP A 222 -3.04 22.71 -9.45
C ASP A 222 -3.89 21.80 -8.55
N ASP A 223 -5.10 21.48 -9.01
CA ASP A 223 -6.20 20.76 -8.33
C ASP A 223 -5.87 19.31 -7.93
N TRP A 224 -4.62 18.99 -7.64
CA TRP A 224 -4.14 17.61 -7.50
C TRP A 224 -3.28 17.52 -6.24
N CYS A 225 -3.65 16.62 -5.33
CA CYS A 225 -2.88 16.31 -4.12
C CYS A 225 -1.50 15.78 -4.54
N ASP A 226 -0.43 16.54 -4.33
CA ASP A 226 0.97 16.10 -4.59
C ASP A 226 1.35 14.77 -3.90
N MET A 227 0.53 14.32 -2.93
CA MET A 227 0.73 13.05 -2.23
C MET A 227 0.01 11.87 -2.89
N CYS A 228 -0.99 12.10 -3.75
CA CYS A 228 -1.76 11.05 -4.40
C CYS A 228 -1.99 11.26 -5.90
N ASP A 229 -1.49 12.36 -6.47
CA ASP A 229 -1.56 12.79 -7.87
C ASP A 229 -2.97 12.76 -8.49
N THR A 230 -4.02 12.75 -7.68
CA THR A 230 -5.38 12.44 -8.16
C THR A 230 -6.48 13.31 -7.55
N GLY A 231 -6.30 13.80 -6.32
CA GLY A 231 -7.41 14.41 -5.59
C GLY A 231 -7.40 15.93 -5.51
N GLU A 232 -8.57 16.51 -5.77
CA GLU A 232 -8.83 17.94 -5.61
C GLU A 232 -8.54 18.40 -4.18
N THR A 233 -7.75 19.47 -4.06
CA THR A 233 -7.47 20.09 -2.77
C THR A 233 -8.48 21.18 -2.47
N LYS A 234 -9.26 21.01 -1.40
CA LYS A 234 -10.21 22.01 -0.91
C LYS A 234 -9.59 22.86 0.18
N ARG A 235 -9.77 24.17 0.09
CA ARG A 235 -9.40 25.08 1.18
C ARG A 235 -10.30 24.86 2.40
N LEU A 236 -9.68 24.62 3.56
CA LEU A 236 -10.34 24.49 4.85
C LEU A 236 -10.30 25.78 5.65
N LEU A 237 -9.18 26.52 5.59
CA LEU A 237 -9.00 27.76 6.35
C LEU A 237 -8.33 28.81 5.47
N HIS A 238 -8.83 30.04 5.57
CA HIS A 238 -8.20 31.22 4.97
C HIS A 238 -7.11 31.75 5.90
N ALA A 239 -6.04 32.27 5.31
CA ALA A 239 -5.08 33.10 6.03
C ALA A 239 -5.79 34.25 6.75
N TRP A 240 -5.35 34.57 7.96
CA TRP A 240 -5.99 35.58 8.81
C TRP A 240 -5.87 36.98 8.19
N ASP A 241 -7.00 37.63 7.88
CA ASP A 241 -7.04 38.97 7.25
C ASP A 241 -6.67 40.13 8.17
N GLY A 242 -6.43 39.86 9.46
CA GLY A 242 -6.28 40.92 10.46
C GLY A 242 -7.56 41.75 10.58
N ALA A 243 -7.74 42.44 11.70
CA ALA A 243 -8.83 43.41 11.80
C ALA A 243 -8.57 44.53 10.77
N ALA A 244 -9.53 44.79 9.89
CA ALA A 244 -9.52 45.96 9.02
C ALA A 244 -9.24 47.18 9.90
N LYS A 245 -8.12 47.88 9.63
CA LYS A 245 -7.80 49.12 10.32
C LYS A 245 -8.92 50.12 10.02
N SER A 246 -9.78 50.34 11.02
CA SER A 246 -10.70 51.48 11.10
C SER A 246 -9.92 52.78 11.28
#